data_AF-A0A838ZBY5-F1
#
_entry.id   AF-A0A838ZBY5-F1
#
_cell.length_a   1.000
_cell.length_b   1.000
_cell.length_c   1.000
_cell.angle_alpha   90.00
_cell.angle_beta   90.00
_cell.angle_gamma   90.00
#
_symmetry.space_group_name_H-M   'P 1'
#
loop_
_entity.id
_entity.type
_entity.pdbx_description
1 polymer ?
#
loop_
_entity_poly.entity_id
_entity_poly.type
_entity_poly.pdbx_seq_one_letter_code
_entity_poly.pdbx_strand_id
1 'polypeptide(L)'
;MDKKSKSYLSGLSLPELDSDMEYALEDLLSIEEDEILARLRPELASPTLLLIEKRLGYLPRQSLTVLYEPDLREYYHRYIVGDIDIDRLYYCTDELLKVMRKHDFRNDFRVFENPEIYKAYSKLHLPYLQQANARICKFLGYQPELECSMAAEIWFSQKLARDDIQLSDHLTPYDYRAMTSIRYREILMAEGEEAANNSSLLAMQSL
;
A
#
# COMPACT_ATOMS: atom_id res chain seq x y z
N MET A 1 18.59 -20.59 -35.63
CA MET A 1 17.20 -20.13 -35.42
C MET A 1 17.21 -19.24 -34.20
N ASP A 2 17.46 -17.94 -34.41
CA ASP A 2 17.49 -16.93 -33.36
C ASP A 2 16.08 -16.47 -33.02
N LYS A 3 15.63 -16.74 -31.79
CA LYS A 3 14.45 -16.09 -31.21
C LYS A 3 14.91 -14.87 -30.42
N LYS A 4 15.05 -13.74 -31.10
CA LYS A 4 15.12 -12.43 -30.43
C LYS A 4 13.73 -12.13 -29.86
N SER A 5 13.59 -12.21 -28.54
CA SER A 5 12.48 -11.58 -27.83
C SER A 5 12.54 -10.07 -28.08
N LYS A 6 11.61 -9.55 -28.89
CA LYS A 6 11.42 -8.11 -29.01
C LYS A 6 10.71 -7.64 -27.75
N SER A 7 11.47 -7.05 -26.83
CA SER A 7 10.94 -6.26 -25.73
C SER A 7 10.19 -5.06 -26.34
N TYR A 8 8.86 -5.06 -26.28
CA TYR A 8 8.01 -3.94 -26.68
C TYR A 8 8.05 -2.77 -25.68
N LEU A 9 8.89 -2.87 -24.64
CA LEU A 9 8.99 -1.91 -23.54
C LEU A 9 10.23 -1.00 -23.64
N SER A 10 11.08 -1.17 -24.66
CA SER A 10 12.37 -0.46 -24.75
C SER A 10 12.28 1.02 -25.19
N GLY A 11 11.08 1.61 -25.25
CA GLY A 11 10.88 2.96 -25.82
C GLY A 11 10.15 3.97 -24.91
N LEU A 12 9.66 3.55 -23.75
CA LEU A 12 8.96 4.41 -22.79
C LEU A 12 9.39 3.99 -21.38
N SER A 13 10.67 4.18 -21.07
CA SER A 13 11.11 4.14 -19.67
C SER A 13 10.52 5.37 -18.98
N LEU A 14 9.58 5.16 -18.06
CA LEU A 14 9.40 6.09 -16.95
C LEU A 14 10.79 6.32 -16.35
N PRO A 15 11.15 7.55 -15.95
CA PRO A 15 12.42 7.78 -15.26
C PRO A 15 12.53 6.74 -14.15
N GLU A 16 13.61 5.97 -14.16
CA GLU A 16 13.95 5.08 -13.07
C GLU A 16 13.87 5.94 -11.81
N LEU A 17 12.91 5.63 -10.93
CA LEU A 17 12.83 6.20 -9.61
C LEU A 17 14.10 5.72 -8.92
N ASP A 18 15.17 6.51 -9.04
CA ASP A 18 16.49 6.19 -8.57
C ASP A 18 16.42 5.74 -7.10
N SER A 19 16.60 4.43 -6.94
CA SER A 19 17.47 3.78 -5.97
C SER A 19 17.33 4.27 -4.53
N ASP A 20 16.41 3.62 -3.80
CA ASP A 20 16.46 2.99 -2.46
C ASP A 20 17.68 3.11 -1.52
N MET A 21 18.71 3.92 -1.82
CA MET A 21 19.98 4.00 -1.10
C MET A 21 20.18 5.29 -0.30
N GLU A 22 19.51 6.40 -0.66
CA GLU A 22 19.84 7.70 -0.05
C GLU A 22 19.14 7.96 1.29
N TYR A 23 18.14 7.13 1.64
CA TYR A 23 17.46 7.20 2.95
C TYR A 23 17.99 6.20 3.98
N ALA A 24 18.86 5.27 3.58
CA ALA A 24 19.36 4.22 4.47
C ALA A 24 20.43 4.69 5.48
N LEU A 25 20.95 5.92 5.32
CA LEU A 25 22.13 6.40 6.07
C LEU A 25 21.80 7.20 7.34
N GLU A 26 20.62 7.79 7.46
CA GLU A 26 20.19 8.46 8.71
C GLU A 26 19.50 7.49 9.71
N ASP A 27 19.04 6.32 9.24
CA ASP A 27 18.37 5.29 10.06
C ASP A 27 19.34 4.30 10.75
N LEU A 28 20.65 4.36 10.47
CA LEU A 28 21.63 3.38 10.95
C LEU A 28 21.83 3.34 12.49
N LEU A 29 21.34 4.34 13.22
CA LEU A 29 21.32 4.34 14.70
C LEU A 29 20.05 3.68 15.29
N SER A 30 19.01 3.42 14.48
CA SER A 30 17.75 2.74 14.88
C SER A 30 17.81 1.21 14.72
N ILE A 31 18.66 0.73 13.81
CA ILE A 31 18.67 -0.66 13.34
C ILE A 31 19.01 -1.68 14.46
N GLU A 32 19.74 -1.30 15.50
CA GLU A 32 20.04 -2.21 16.61
C GLU A 32 18.81 -2.54 17.47
N GLU A 33 17.90 -1.59 17.73
CA GLU A 33 16.65 -1.85 18.47
C GLU A 33 15.64 -2.61 17.61
N ASP A 34 15.51 -2.25 16.34
CA ASP A 34 14.60 -2.91 15.40
C ASP A 34 15.00 -4.37 15.11
N GLU A 35 16.30 -4.68 15.03
CA GLU A 35 16.78 -6.07 14.94
C GLU A 35 16.52 -6.86 16.23
N ILE A 36 16.58 -6.22 17.40
CA ILE A 36 16.27 -6.86 18.69
C ILE A 36 14.77 -7.15 18.79
N LEU A 37 13.90 -6.19 18.45
CA LEU A 37 12.45 -6.38 18.43
C LEU A 37 12.02 -7.40 17.36
N ALA A 38 12.66 -7.39 16.18
CA ALA A 38 12.43 -8.39 15.14
C ALA A 38 12.83 -9.81 15.59
N ARG A 39 13.84 -9.96 16.46
CA ARG A 39 14.24 -11.23 17.10
C ARG A 39 13.39 -11.60 18.32
N LEU A 40 12.68 -10.64 18.92
CA LEU A 40 11.75 -10.89 20.01
C LEU A 40 10.44 -11.45 19.45
N ARG A 41 10.16 -12.71 19.83
CA ARG A 41 8.90 -13.42 19.57
C ARG A 41 8.59 -13.70 18.08
N PRO A 42 9.48 -14.39 17.36
CA PRO A 42 9.27 -14.75 15.95
C PRO A 42 7.97 -15.53 15.70
N GLU A 43 7.48 -16.25 16.71
CA GLU A 43 6.21 -16.98 16.67
C GLU A 43 4.98 -16.07 16.47
N LEU A 44 5.10 -14.78 16.80
CA LEU A 44 4.01 -13.82 16.65
C LEU A 44 4.04 -13.09 15.29
N ALA A 45 5.09 -13.23 14.49
CA ALA A 45 5.22 -12.50 13.22
C ALA A 45 4.05 -12.78 12.26
N SER A 46 3.72 -14.06 12.01
CA SER A 46 2.62 -14.41 11.09
C SER A 46 1.25 -13.93 11.58
N PRO A 47 0.87 -14.12 12.87
CA PRO A 47 -0.34 -13.51 13.43
C PRO A 47 -0.38 -11.98 13.29
N THR A 48 0.73 -11.28 13.52
CA THR A 48 0.79 -9.82 13.41
C THR A 48 0.62 -9.37 11.95
N LEU A 49 1.26 -10.03 10.99
CA LEU A 49 1.04 -9.74 9.57
C LEU A 49 -0.42 -9.94 9.15
N LEU A 50 -1.07 -11.00 9.66
CA LEU A 50 -2.49 -11.21 9.41
C LEU A 50 -3.36 -10.12 10.05
N LEU A 51 -2.99 -9.63 11.23
CA LEU A 51 -3.64 -8.49 11.87
C LEU A 51 -3.53 -7.23 11.01
N ILE A 52 -2.33 -6.93 10.50
CA ILE A 52 -2.10 -5.81 9.57
C ILE A 52 -3.01 -5.95 8.35
N GLU A 53 -2.94 -7.09 7.66
CA GLU A 53 -3.69 -7.31 6.42
C GLU A 53 -5.21 -7.17 6.64
N LYS A 54 -5.74 -7.75 7.71
CA LYS A 54 -7.17 -7.66 8.02
C LYS A 54 -7.59 -6.24 8.38
N ARG A 55 -6.82 -5.52 9.20
CA ARG A 55 -7.19 -4.18 9.69
C ARG A 55 -6.96 -3.10 8.64
N LEU A 56 -5.90 -3.20 7.85
CA LEU A 56 -5.56 -2.23 6.80
C LEU A 56 -6.22 -2.55 5.46
N GLY A 57 -6.61 -3.81 5.23
CA GLY A 57 -7.12 -4.28 3.95
C GLY A 57 -6.05 -4.93 3.06
N TYR A 58 -4.78 -4.66 3.33
CA TYR A 58 -3.63 -5.12 2.54
C TYR A 58 -2.35 -5.11 3.38
N LEU A 59 -1.32 -5.83 2.93
CA LEU A 59 0.03 -5.70 3.47
C LEU A 59 0.79 -4.57 2.77
N PRO A 60 1.32 -3.58 3.52
CA PRO A 60 2.19 -2.54 2.97
C PRO A 60 3.46 -3.10 2.33
N ARG A 61 4.24 -2.22 1.70
CA ARG A 61 5.55 -2.58 1.18
C ARG A 61 6.45 -3.15 2.28
N GLN A 62 7.22 -4.18 1.93
CA GLN A 62 8.05 -4.92 2.88
C GLN A 62 8.97 -4.03 3.73
N SER A 63 9.54 -2.96 3.16
CA SER A 63 10.37 -2.01 3.90
C SER A 63 9.61 -1.31 5.03
N LEU A 64 8.35 -0.93 4.81
CA LEU A 64 7.50 -0.35 5.86
C LEU A 64 7.02 -1.42 6.83
N THR A 65 6.67 -2.61 6.34
CA THR A 65 6.26 -3.72 7.21
C THR A 65 7.36 -4.08 8.20
N VAL A 66 8.61 -4.22 7.74
CA VAL A 66 9.76 -4.53 8.61
C VAL A 66 9.97 -3.44 9.67
N LEU A 67 9.73 -2.18 9.32
CA LEU A 67 9.91 -1.06 10.24
C LEU A 67 8.85 -1.02 11.36
N TYR A 68 7.58 -1.26 11.05
CA TYR A 68 6.49 -1.04 12.01
C TYR A 68 5.86 -2.32 12.60
N GLU A 69 6.06 -3.47 11.97
CA GLU A 69 5.51 -4.74 12.48
C GLU A 69 6.04 -5.13 13.87
N PRO A 70 7.30 -4.86 14.27
CA PRO A 70 7.76 -5.20 15.61
C PRO A 70 6.97 -4.51 16.73
N ASP A 71 6.56 -3.25 16.55
CA ASP A 71 5.70 -2.52 17.50
C ASP A 71 4.31 -3.15 17.61
N LEU A 72 3.72 -3.50 16.46
CA LEU A 72 2.42 -4.20 16.41
C LEU A 72 2.50 -5.56 17.09
N ARG A 73 3.63 -6.25 16.95
CA ARG A 73 3.88 -7.53 17.60
C ARG A 73 3.92 -7.39 19.11
N GLU A 74 4.50 -6.31 19.64
CA GLU A 74 4.49 -6.04 21.07
C GLU A 74 3.06 -5.78 21.56
N TYR A 75 2.24 -4.98 20.85
CA TYR A 75 0.83 -4.81 21.21
C TYR A 75 0.07 -6.14 21.22
N TYR A 76 0.30 -6.99 20.21
CA TYR A 76 -0.35 -8.28 20.14
C TYR A 76 0.06 -9.21 21.29
N HIS A 77 1.33 -9.21 21.67
CA HIS A 77 1.79 -9.93 22.85
C HIS A 77 1.14 -9.43 24.14
N ARG A 78 1.09 -8.11 24.35
CA ARG A 78 0.46 -7.51 25.54
C ARG A 78 -1.01 -7.93 25.67
N TYR A 79 -1.71 -8.09 24.56
CA TYR A 79 -3.04 -8.67 24.54
C TYR A 79 -3.06 -10.15 24.95
N ILE A 80 -2.17 -10.98 24.40
CA ILE A 80 -2.08 -12.41 24.73
C ILE A 80 -1.84 -12.65 26.23
N VAL A 81 -0.99 -11.82 26.86
CA VAL A 81 -0.69 -11.94 28.30
C VAL A 81 -1.72 -11.24 29.20
N GLY A 82 -2.74 -10.60 28.61
CA GLY A 82 -3.82 -9.93 29.34
C GLY A 82 -3.47 -8.57 29.94
N ASP A 83 -2.40 -7.92 29.48
CA ASP A 83 -2.01 -6.56 29.91
C ASP A 83 -2.88 -5.47 29.25
N ILE A 84 -3.39 -5.74 28.05
CA ILE A 84 -4.36 -4.89 27.36
C ILE A 84 -5.55 -5.73 26.88
N ASP A 85 -6.73 -5.11 26.79
CA ASP A 85 -7.91 -5.72 26.19
C ASP A 85 -7.89 -5.62 24.65
N ILE A 86 -8.88 -6.24 24.01
CA ILE A 86 -9.01 -6.28 22.55
C ILE A 86 -9.29 -4.90 21.95
N ASP A 87 -10.06 -4.05 22.64
CA ASP A 87 -10.38 -2.71 22.19
C ASP A 87 -9.12 -1.83 22.16
N ARG A 88 -8.27 -1.97 23.18
CA ARG A 88 -6.98 -1.28 23.26
C ARG A 88 -6.00 -1.79 22.22
N LEU A 89 -5.96 -3.10 21.97
CA LEU A 89 -5.16 -3.67 20.87
C LEU A 89 -5.58 -3.05 19.54
N TYR A 90 -6.88 -3.02 19.23
CA TYR A 90 -7.38 -2.46 17.98
C TYR A 90 -7.12 -0.96 17.85
N TYR A 91 -7.32 -0.20 18.92
CA TYR A 91 -6.97 1.23 18.93
C TYR A 91 -5.49 1.46 18.61
N CYS A 92 -4.57 0.82 19.34
CA CYS A 92 -3.13 0.99 19.13
C CYS A 92 -2.71 0.52 17.73
N THR A 93 -3.29 -0.59 17.26
CA THR A 93 -3.05 -1.11 15.90
C THR A 93 -3.48 -0.10 14.85
N ASP A 94 -4.70 0.44 14.93
CA ASP A 94 -5.22 1.36 13.93
C ASP A 94 -4.43 2.66 13.84
N GLU A 95 -4.02 3.22 14.98
CA GLU A 95 -3.21 4.43 15.01
C GLU A 95 -1.87 4.22 14.28
N LEU A 96 -1.21 3.07 14.50
CA LEU A 96 0.02 2.75 13.81
C LEU A 96 -0.20 2.42 12.33
N LEU A 97 -1.29 1.74 11.99
CA LEU A 97 -1.66 1.45 10.60
C LEU A 97 -1.99 2.70 9.79
N LYS A 98 -2.57 3.74 10.40
CA LYS A 98 -2.77 5.05 9.75
C LYS A 98 -1.43 5.68 9.37
N VAL A 99 -0.43 5.59 10.26
CA VAL A 99 0.95 6.04 9.98
C VAL A 99 1.55 5.21 8.85
N MET A 100 1.48 3.87 8.93
CA MET A 100 1.97 2.99 7.87
C MET A 100 1.34 3.32 6.51
N ARG A 101 0.02 3.54 6.45
CA ARG A 101 -0.71 3.91 5.23
C ARG A 101 -0.21 5.22 4.64
N LYS A 102 -0.03 6.25 5.48
CA LYS A 102 0.52 7.55 5.07
C LYS A 102 1.88 7.37 4.39
N HIS A 103 2.78 6.62 5.02
CA HIS A 103 4.11 6.36 4.46
C HIS A 103 4.05 5.49 3.19
N ASP A 104 3.12 4.52 3.13
CA ASP A 104 2.96 3.68 1.94
C ASP A 104 2.50 4.48 0.72
N PHE A 105 1.66 5.50 0.92
CA PHE A 105 1.20 6.33 -0.19
C PHE A 105 2.13 7.48 -0.54
N ARG A 106 3.22 7.73 0.20
CA ARG A 106 4.18 8.82 -0.10
C ARG A 106 4.67 8.81 -1.56
N ASN A 107 4.81 7.64 -2.17
CA ASN A 107 5.21 7.51 -3.57
C ASN A 107 4.06 7.76 -4.56
N ASP A 108 2.81 7.47 -4.18
CA ASP A 108 1.63 7.77 -4.98
C ASP A 108 1.50 9.30 -5.17
N PHE A 109 1.88 10.11 -4.16
CA PHE A 109 1.90 11.59 -4.27
C PHE A 109 2.79 12.11 -5.40
N ARG A 110 3.96 11.49 -5.61
CA ARG A 110 4.89 11.88 -6.69
C ARG A 110 4.25 11.71 -8.07
N VAL A 111 3.30 10.78 -8.20
CA VAL A 111 2.54 10.57 -9.44
C VAL A 111 1.58 11.72 -9.68
N PHE A 112 0.93 12.23 -8.64
CA PHE A 112 -0.02 13.35 -8.74
C PHE A 112 0.67 14.69 -9.00
N GLU A 113 1.88 14.90 -8.49
CA GLU A 113 2.61 16.16 -8.62
C GLU A 113 3.35 16.31 -9.95
N ASN A 114 3.36 15.27 -10.80
CA ASN A 114 4.07 15.28 -12.07
C ASN A 114 3.11 15.39 -13.28
N PRO A 115 2.98 16.58 -13.91
CA PRO A 115 2.09 16.80 -15.05
C PRO A 115 2.43 15.95 -16.28
N GLU A 116 3.68 15.52 -16.43
CA GLU A 116 4.09 14.67 -17.54
C GLU A 116 3.54 13.25 -17.41
N ILE A 117 3.30 12.77 -16.18
CA ILE A 117 2.65 11.48 -15.96
C ILE A 117 1.19 11.54 -16.39
N TYR A 118 0.46 12.62 -16.11
CA TYR A 118 -0.91 12.81 -16.62
C TYR A 118 -0.98 12.80 -18.17
N LYS A 119 -0.03 13.47 -18.81
CA LYS A 119 0.05 13.47 -20.29
C LYS A 119 0.42 12.11 -20.85
N ALA A 120 1.27 11.36 -20.16
CA ALA A 120 1.59 9.98 -20.51
C ALA A 120 0.38 9.06 -20.30
N TYR A 121 -0.38 9.26 -19.23
CA TYR A 121 -1.59 8.50 -18.88
C TYR A 121 -2.61 8.48 -20.00
N SER A 122 -2.96 9.66 -20.54
CA SER A 122 -3.92 9.78 -21.64
C SER A 122 -3.46 9.11 -22.95
N LYS A 123 -2.16 8.84 -23.09
CA LYS A 123 -1.56 8.15 -24.24
C LYS A 123 -1.37 6.64 -24.01
N LEU A 124 -1.53 6.17 -22.78
CA LEU A 124 -1.37 4.77 -22.41
C LEU A 124 -2.67 4.01 -22.73
N HIS A 125 -2.77 3.46 -23.94
CA HIS A 125 -3.71 2.38 -24.23
C HIS A 125 -3.10 1.04 -23.82
N LEU A 126 -3.21 0.73 -22.53
CA LEU A 126 -2.83 -0.56 -21.98
C LEU A 126 -4.09 -1.34 -21.58
N PRO A 127 -4.32 -2.55 -22.12
CA PRO A 127 -5.44 -3.41 -21.71
C PRO A 127 -5.53 -3.60 -20.18
N TYR A 128 -4.39 -3.65 -19.49
CA TYR A 128 -4.34 -3.77 -18.03
C TYR A 128 -4.81 -2.52 -17.29
N LEU A 129 -4.68 -1.35 -17.88
CA LEU A 129 -5.18 -0.11 -17.28
C LEU A 129 -6.71 -0.08 -17.31
N GLN A 130 -7.30 -0.48 -18.45
CA GLN A 130 -8.75 -0.63 -18.56
C GLN A 130 -9.30 -1.69 -17.60
N GLN A 131 -8.59 -2.82 -17.44
CA GLN A 131 -8.96 -3.85 -16.47
C GLN A 131 -8.88 -3.35 -15.02
N ALA A 132 -7.80 -2.64 -14.67
CA ALA A 132 -7.65 -2.03 -13.36
C ALA A 132 -8.78 -1.03 -13.07
N ASN A 133 -9.04 -0.10 -13.99
CA ASN A 133 -10.10 0.89 -13.87
C ASN A 133 -11.48 0.21 -13.69
N ALA A 134 -11.83 -0.72 -14.59
CA ALA A 134 -13.11 -1.42 -14.52
C ALA A 134 -13.31 -2.16 -13.19
N ARG A 135 -12.25 -2.78 -12.66
CA ARG A 135 -12.29 -3.48 -11.37
C ARG A 135 -12.43 -2.51 -10.20
N ILE A 136 -11.68 -1.40 -10.20
CA ILE A 136 -11.77 -0.34 -9.19
C ILE A 136 -13.20 0.21 -9.15
N CYS A 137 -13.77 0.58 -10.30
CA CYS A 137 -15.13 1.13 -10.37
C CYS A 137 -16.20 0.13 -9.93
N LYS A 138 -16.03 -1.17 -10.26
CA LYS A 138 -16.92 -2.25 -9.79
C LYS A 138 -17.00 -2.28 -8.25
N PHE A 139 -15.87 -2.18 -7.56
CA PHE A 139 -15.84 -2.31 -6.09
C PHE A 139 -16.06 -1.01 -5.34
N LEU A 140 -15.69 0.14 -5.91
CA LEU A 140 -16.04 1.45 -5.35
C LEU A 140 -17.53 1.76 -5.51
N GLY A 141 -18.17 1.26 -6.57
CA GLY A 141 -19.58 1.53 -6.88
C GLY A 141 -19.81 2.87 -7.61
N TYR A 142 -18.73 3.59 -7.94
CA TYR A 142 -18.75 4.84 -8.72
C TYR A 142 -17.45 4.97 -9.52
N GLN A 143 -17.44 5.90 -10.47
CA GLN A 143 -16.23 6.32 -11.19
C GLN A 143 -15.54 7.43 -10.41
N PRO A 144 -14.36 7.21 -9.82
CA PRO A 144 -13.60 8.26 -9.16
C PRO A 144 -13.07 9.29 -10.17
N GLU A 145 -12.83 10.51 -9.69
CA GLU A 145 -12.09 11.53 -10.46
C GLU A 145 -10.67 11.04 -10.76
N LEU A 146 -10.18 11.35 -11.96
CA LEU A 146 -8.88 10.85 -12.42
C LEU A 146 -7.75 11.31 -11.50
N GLU A 147 -7.87 12.52 -10.96
CA GLU A 147 -6.93 13.12 -10.02
C GLU A 147 -6.81 12.34 -8.70
N CYS A 148 -7.83 11.54 -8.37
CA CYS A 148 -7.84 10.67 -7.21
C CYS A 148 -7.43 9.23 -7.56
N SER A 149 -7.73 8.76 -8.77
CA SER A 149 -7.56 7.35 -9.13
C SER A 149 -6.31 7.02 -9.93
N MET A 150 -5.69 8.00 -10.59
CA MET A 150 -4.59 7.75 -11.53
C MET A 150 -3.44 6.91 -10.92
N ALA A 151 -2.96 7.26 -9.72
CA ALA A 151 -1.87 6.51 -9.10
C ALA A 151 -2.25 5.05 -8.79
N ALA A 152 -3.47 4.84 -8.28
CA ALA A 152 -4.01 3.51 -7.99
C ALA A 152 -4.20 2.68 -9.27
N GLU A 153 -4.72 3.30 -10.34
CA GLU A 153 -4.92 2.66 -11.65
C GLU A 153 -3.59 2.25 -12.29
N ILE A 154 -2.58 3.14 -12.27
CA ILE A 154 -1.22 2.83 -12.75
C ILE A 154 -0.63 1.68 -11.95
N TRP A 155 -0.62 1.78 -10.62
CA TRP A 155 -0.05 0.74 -9.75
C TRP A 155 -0.73 -0.61 -9.98
N PHE A 156 -2.07 -0.65 -10.02
CA PHE A 156 -2.80 -1.90 -10.18
C PHE A 156 -2.60 -2.49 -11.59
N SER A 157 -2.57 -1.65 -12.62
CA SER A 157 -2.27 -2.12 -13.99
C SER A 157 -0.87 -2.73 -14.11
N GLN A 158 0.12 -2.20 -13.39
CA GLN A 158 1.48 -2.77 -13.35
C GLN A 158 1.51 -4.11 -12.63
N LYS A 159 0.67 -4.32 -11.62
CA LYS A 159 0.49 -5.63 -10.97
C LYS A 159 -0.15 -6.62 -11.93
N LEU A 160 -1.25 -6.25 -12.59
CA LEU A 160 -1.89 -7.12 -13.59
C LEU A 160 -0.94 -7.51 -14.73
N ALA A 161 -0.09 -6.57 -15.18
CA ALA A 161 0.86 -6.83 -16.26
C ALA A 161 1.97 -7.82 -15.89
N ARG A 162 2.26 -8.00 -14.59
CA ARG A 162 3.29 -8.95 -14.12
C ARG A 162 2.78 -10.40 -14.07
N ASP A 163 1.48 -10.62 -14.29
CA ASP A 163 0.81 -11.92 -14.25
C ASP A 163 1.06 -12.69 -12.93
N ASP A 164 1.33 -11.94 -11.85
CA ASP A 164 1.62 -12.47 -10.51
C ASP A 164 0.35 -12.60 -9.66
N ILE A 165 -0.79 -12.15 -10.17
CA ILE A 165 -2.05 -12.07 -9.44
C ILE A 165 -3.21 -12.73 -10.18
N GLN A 166 -3.89 -13.66 -9.49
CA GLN A 166 -5.17 -14.18 -9.95
C GLN A 166 -6.29 -13.32 -9.35
N LEU A 167 -6.95 -12.53 -10.22
CA LEU A 167 -8.11 -11.76 -9.82
C LEU A 167 -9.32 -12.68 -9.60
N SER A 168 -9.84 -12.71 -8.37
CA SER A 168 -11.10 -13.36 -8.06
C SER A 168 -12.29 -12.40 -8.23
N ASP A 169 -13.52 -12.92 -8.19
CA ASP A 169 -14.73 -12.09 -8.21
C ASP A 169 -14.95 -11.30 -6.91
N HIS A 170 -14.22 -11.65 -5.84
CA HIS A 170 -14.28 -10.99 -4.54
C HIS A 170 -13.18 -9.94 -4.38
N LEU A 171 -13.30 -9.12 -3.35
CA LEU A 171 -12.26 -8.17 -2.97
C LEU A 171 -10.98 -8.92 -2.55
N THR A 172 -9.87 -8.50 -3.13
CA THR A 172 -8.51 -8.96 -2.81
C THR A 172 -7.73 -7.85 -2.10
N PRO A 173 -6.58 -8.14 -1.48
CA PRO A 173 -5.71 -7.11 -0.91
C PRO A 173 -5.32 -6.01 -1.90
N TYR A 174 -5.21 -6.33 -3.20
CA TYR A 174 -4.92 -5.34 -4.24
C TYR A 174 -6.07 -4.35 -4.42
N ASP A 175 -7.32 -4.83 -4.32
CA ASP A 175 -8.51 -3.99 -4.40
C ASP A 175 -8.58 -3.05 -3.20
N TYR A 176 -8.36 -3.58 -1.99
CA TYR A 176 -8.33 -2.76 -0.77
C TYR A 176 -7.24 -1.69 -0.84
N ARG A 177 -6.02 -2.01 -1.30
CA ARG A 177 -4.97 -0.99 -1.47
C ARG A 177 -5.39 0.09 -2.45
N ALA A 178 -5.92 -0.29 -3.62
CA ALA A 178 -6.35 0.67 -4.64
C ALA A 178 -7.48 1.57 -4.14
N MET A 179 -8.51 0.99 -3.53
CA MET A 179 -9.62 1.74 -2.92
C MET A 179 -9.15 2.66 -1.80
N THR A 180 -8.23 2.19 -0.95
CA THR A 180 -7.67 3.00 0.14
C THR A 180 -6.87 4.18 -0.40
N SER A 181 -6.04 3.97 -1.43
CA SER A 181 -5.29 5.06 -2.09
C SER A 181 -6.24 6.13 -2.65
N ILE A 182 -7.31 5.71 -3.33
CA ILE A 182 -8.33 6.61 -3.88
C ILE A 182 -9.04 7.39 -2.78
N ARG A 183 -9.59 6.72 -1.77
CA ARG A 183 -10.32 7.39 -0.67
C ARG A 183 -9.42 8.33 0.12
N TYR A 184 -8.19 7.91 0.38
CA TYR A 184 -7.21 8.75 1.05
C TYR A 184 -6.94 10.03 0.24
N ARG A 185 -6.82 9.90 -1.09
CA ARG A 185 -6.59 11.05 -1.99
C ARG A 185 -7.81 11.98 -2.08
N GLU A 186 -9.02 11.42 -2.14
CA GLU A 186 -10.26 12.20 -2.11
C GLU A 186 -10.33 13.08 -0.86
N ILE A 187 -10.09 12.50 0.32
CA ILE A 187 -10.10 13.24 1.59
C ILE A 187 -8.97 14.26 1.64
N LEU A 188 -7.77 13.89 1.18
CA LEU A 188 -6.64 14.81 1.13
C LEU A 188 -6.94 16.05 0.28
N MET A 189 -7.61 15.88 -0.86
CA MET A 189 -7.95 17.00 -1.75
C MET A 189 -9.10 17.85 -1.20
N ALA A 190 -10.07 17.24 -0.52
CA ALA A 190 -11.24 17.93 0.01
C ALA A 190 -11.00 18.60 1.36
N GLU A 191 -10.26 17.96 2.26
CA GLU A 191 -10.17 18.29 3.68
C GLU A 191 -8.73 18.50 4.18
N GLY A 192 -7.74 18.13 3.38
CA GLY A 192 -6.31 18.34 3.70
C GLY A 192 -5.62 17.14 4.35
N GLU A 193 -4.32 17.30 4.61
CA GLU A 193 -3.44 16.20 5.01
C GLU A 193 -3.80 15.60 6.38
N GLU A 194 -4.16 16.45 7.35
CA GLU A 194 -4.52 15.99 8.69
C GLU A 194 -5.78 15.10 8.67
N ALA A 195 -6.80 15.50 7.91
CA ALA A 195 -8.02 14.71 7.73
C ALA A 195 -7.72 13.38 7.03
N ALA A 196 -6.91 13.38 5.98
CA ALA A 196 -6.53 12.17 5.26
C ALA A 196 -5.74 11.19 6.15
N ASN A 197 -4.78 11.71 6.93
CA ASN A 197 -3.99 10.91 7.88
C ASN A 197 -4.89 10.23 8.93
N ASN A 198 -5.89 10.95 9.44
CA ASN A 198 -6.80 10.47 10.49
C ASN A 198 -8.02 9.72 9.97
N SER A 199 -8.22 9.65 8.65
CA SER A 199 -9.35 8.97 8.03
C SER A 199 -9.41 7.49 8.41
N SER A 200 -10.62 6.92 8.40
CA SER A 200 -10.85 5.52 8.75
C SER A 200 -10.10 4.55 7.82
N LEU A 201 -9.71 3.40 8.35
CA LEU A 201 -9.09 2.31 7.58
C LEU A 201 -10.18 1.48 6.87
N LEU A 202 -9.92 1.04 5.64
CA LEU A 202 -10.79 0.13 4.91
C LEU A 202 -10.41 -1.32 5.24
N ALA A 203 -10.78 -1.77 6.45
CA ALA A 203 -10.50 -3.12 6.91
C ALA A 203 -11.22 -4.19 6.08
N MET A 204 -10.59 -5.36 5.88
CA MET A 204 -11.30 -6.57 5.47
C MET A 204 -12.14 -6.99 6.67
N GLN A 205 -13.47 -7.00 6.52
CA GLN A 205 -14.50 -7.29 7.55
C GLN A 205 -13.97 -7.86 8.88
N SER A 206 -14.29 -7.17 9.97
CA SER A 206 -13.94 -7.54 11.35
C SER A 206 -14.23 -9.01 11.65
N LEU A 207 -13.26 -9.68 12.30
CA LEU A 207 -13.42 -11.01 12.89
C LEU A 207 -14.72 -11.15 13.71
#